data_AF-A0A506UDZ8-F1
#
_entry.id   AF-A0A506UDZ8-F1
#
_cell.length_a   1.000
_cell.length_b   1.000
_cell.length_c   1.000
_cell.angle_alpha   90.00
_cell.angle_beta   90.00
_cell.angle_gamma   90.00
#
_symmetry.space_group_name_H-M   'P 1'
#
loop_
_entity.id
_entity.type
_entity.pdbx_description
1 polymer ?
#
loop_
_entity_poly.entity_id
_entity_poly.type
_entity_poly.pdbx_seq_one_letter_code
_entity_poly.pdbx_strand_id
1 'polypeptide(L)'
;MNIEEAIAATLADWHANPFGWADANCDFSVADYVVRLTGRDPAAEWRGRCSGESEAHRLKDEAGGNAALIRQGMLSAGACVVDTPALGDVVACRLRGLELPGIYLEPYAAFRSPAGVLRSRMHELIEAYRCV
;
A
#
# COMPACT_ATOMS: atom_id res chain seq x y z
N MET A 1 4.85 14.17 -11.46
CA MET A 1 5.86 13.11 -11.25
C MET A 1 5.45 11.94 -12.14
N ASN A 2 6.37 11.33 -12.88
CA ASN A 2 6.03 10.12 -13.64
C ASN A 2 6.04 8.88 -12.71
N ILE A 3 5.57 7.74 -13.22
CA ILE A 3 5.43 6.50 -12.43
C ILE A 3 6.80 6.03 -11.93
N GLU A 4 7.84 6.04 -12.77
CA GLU A 4 9.16 5.54 -12.36
C GLU A 4 9.81 6.40 -11.26
N GLU A 5 9.69 7.72 -11.35
CA GLU A 5 10.13 8.68 -10.33
C GLU A 5 9.42 8.44 -8.99
N ALA A 6 8.09 8.27 -9.03
CA ALA A 6 7.30 8.05 -7.83
C ALA A 6 7.66 6.72 -7.15
N ILE A 7 7.89 5.66 -7.94
CA ILE A 7 8.36 4.37 -7.45
C ILE A 7 9.74 4.53 -6.81
N ALA A 8 10.71 5.10 -7.52
CA ALA A 8 12.08 5.23 -7.05
C ALA A 8 12.16 6.02 -5.75
N ALA A 9 11.46 7.16 -5.68
CA ALA A 9 11.39 7.99 -4.47
C ALA A 9 10.75 7.23 -3.30
N THR A 10 9.68 6.48 -3.55
CA THR A 10 9.00 5.70 -2.52
C THR A 10 9.89 4.58 -1.98
N LEU A 11 10.55 3.83 -2.84
CA LEU A 11 11.44 2.74 -2.41
C LEU A 11 12.65 3.29 -1.65
N ALA A 12 13.22 4.41 -2.08
CA ALA A 12 14.28 5.09 -1.34
C ALA A 12 13.82 5.48 0.07
N ASP A 13 12.63 6.08 0.20
CA ASP A 13 12.07 6.47 1.49
C ASP A 13 11.76 5.25 2.37
N TRP A 14 11.27 4.16 1.78
CA TRP A 14 11.01 2.93 2.52
C TRP A 14 12.28 2.26 3.05
N HIS A 15 13.40 2.39 2.32
CA HIS A 15 14.70 1.90 2.76
C HIS A 15 15.37 2.81 3.80
N ALA A 16 15.20 4.12 3.66
CA ALA A 16 15.85 5.10 4.53
C ALA A 16 15.17 5.25 5.90
N ASN A 17 13.86 5.00 5.96
CA ASN A 17 13.08 5.21 7.18
C ASN A 17 12.68 3.88 7.83
N PRO A 18 12.60 3.81 9.17
CA PRO A 18 12.06 2.65 9.85
C PRO A 18 10.56 2.49 9.59
N PHE A 19 10.07 1.27 9.74
CA PHE A 19 8.64 1.00 9.78
C PHE A 19 8.05 1.55 11.09
N GLY A 20 6.90 2.23 11.00
CA GLY A 20 6.19 2.78 12.15
C GLY A 20 4.71 2.45 12.07
N TRP A 21 4.14 1.82 13.10
CA TRP A 21 2.73 1.42 13.06
C TRP A 21 1.75 2.61 12.95
N ALA A 22 2.12 3.77 13.50
CA ALA A 22 1.27 4.95 13.55
C ALA A 22 1.20 5.73 12.22
N ASP A 23 2.29 5.76 11.47
CA ASP A 23 2.49 6.73 10.38
C ASP A 23 3.22 6.17 9.15
N ALA A 24 4.09 5.17 9.32
CA ALA A 24 4.91 4.58 8.25
C ALA A 24 4.73 3.06 8.16
N ASN A 25 3.50 2.58 8.34
CA ASN A 25 3.15 1.16 8.23
C ASN A 25 2.95 0.76 6.76
N CYS A 26 2.58 -0.49 6.49
CA CYS A 26 2.40 -0.95 5.09
C CYS A 26 1.32 -0.18 4.34
N ASP A 27 0.19 0.09 4.99
CA ASP A 27 -0.97 0.75 4.39
C ASP A 27 -0.70 2.25 4.17
N PHE A 28 -0.15 2.95 5.17
CA PHE A 28 0.22 4.36 5.05
C PHE A 28 1.40 4.59 4.10
N SER A 29 2.38 3.68 4.08
CA SER A 29 3.49 3.76 3.12
C SER A 29 3.03 3.69 1.66
N VAL A 30 2.00 2.89 1.38
CA VAL A 30 1.41 2.81 0.03
C VAL A 30 0.49 4.00 -0.24
N ALA A 31 -0.25 4.48 0.76
CA ALA A 31 -1.02 5.72 0.63
C ALA A 31 -0.11 6.92 0.29
N ASP A 32 1.06 7.04 0.95
CA ASP A 32 2.05 8.08 0.66
C ASP A 32 2.59 7.99 -0.77
N TYR A 33 2.75 6.78 -1.32
CA TYR A 33 3.08 6.59 -2.74
C TYR A 33 1.99 7.15 -3.65
N VAL A 34 0.72 6.84 -3.36
CA VAL A 34 -0.41 7.34 -4.14
C VAL A 34 -0.51 8.87 -4.05
N VAL A 35 -0.23 9.46 -2.88
CA VAL A 35 -0.14 10.92 -2.71
C VAL A 35 0.98 11.49 -3.59
N ARG A 36 2.16 10.89 -3.62
CA ARG A 36 3.26 11.36 -4.49
C ARG A 36 2.92 11.29 -5.97
N LEU A 37 2.23 10.23 -6.37
CA LEU A 37 1.87 10.00 -7.77
C LEU A 37 0.72 10.90 -8.24
N THR A 38 -0.31 11.08 -7.40
CA THR A 38 -1.61 11.66 -7.82
C THR A 38 -2.04 12.90 -7.05
N GLY A 39 -1.41 13.17 -5.90
CA GLY A 39 -1.85 14.19 -4.95
C GLY A 39 -3.08 13.79 -4.11
N ARG A 40 -3.63 12.59 -4.28
CA ARG A 40 -4.78 12.08 -3.52
C ARG A 40 -4.32 11.09 -2.46
N ASP A 41 -4.94 11.13 -1.29
CA ASP A 41 -4.55 10.31 -0.14
C ASP A 41 -5.61 9.23 0.15
N PRO A 42 -5.33 7.96 -0.21
CA PRO A 42 -6.18 6.82 0.14
C PRO A 42 -6.43 6.70 1.63
N ALA A 43 -5.50 7.17 2.46
CA ALA A 43 -5.54 7.00 3.90
C ALA A 43 -6.10 8.20 4.67
N ALA A 44 -6.63 9.22 3.98
CA ALA A 44 -7.02 10.49 4.58
C ALA A 44 -7.96 10.32 5.80
N GLU A 45 -8.91 9.39 5.73
CA GLU A 45 -9.89 9.14 6.81
C GLU A 45 -9.29 8.50 8.07
N TRP A 46 -8.11 7.90 7.96
CA TRP A 46 -7.46 7.16 9.04
C TRP A 46 -6.21 7.84 9.58
N ARG A 47 -5.66 8.86 8.89
CA ARG A 47 -4.53 9.62 9.40
C ARG A 47 -4.86 10.28 10.73
N GLY A 48 -3.96 10.13 11.70
CA GLY A 48 -4.16 10.63 13.07
C GLY A 48 -5.08 9.78 13.95
N ARG A 49 -5.74 8.73 13.42
CA ARG A 49 -6.54 7.77 14.21
C ARG A 49 -5.76 6.51 14.60
N CYS A 50 -4.58 6.31 14.01
CA CYS A 50 -3.69 5.19 14.29
C CYS A 50 -2.45 5.70 15.02
N SER A 51 -2.35 5.42 16.31
CA SER A 51 -1.20 5.77 17.17
C SER A 51 -0.22 4.60 17.38
N GLY A 52 -0.56 3.40 16.89
CA GLY A 52 0.28 2.22 17.03
C GLY A 52 -0.37 0.94 16.51
N GLU A 53 0.29 -0.18 16.79
CA GLU A 53 -0.04 -1.50 16.22
C GLU A 53 -1.47 -1.95 16.53
N SER A 54 -1.92 -1.83 17.78
CA SER A 54 -3.26 -2.26 18.18
C SER A 54 -4.36 -1.49 17.46
N GLU A 55 -4.16 -0.21 17.16
CA GLU A 55 -5.12 0.60 16.42
C GLU A 55 -5.07 0.30 14.93
N ALA A 56 -3.87 0.06 14.37
CA ALA A 56 -3.73 -0.41 13.00
C ALA A 56 -4.50 -1.72 12.78
N HIS A 57 -4.42 -2.66 13.73
CA HIS A 57 -5.21 -3.90 13.69
C HIS A 57 -6.70 -3.64 13.82
N ARG A 58 -7.13 -2.77 14.75
CA ARG A 58 -8.54 -2.42 14.91
C ARG A 58 -9.14 -1.85 13.62
N LEU A 59 -8.43 -0.95 12.94
CA LEU A 59 -8.89 -0.39 11.66
C LEU A 59 -9.09 -1.48 10.59
N LYS A 60 -8.21 -2.49 10.56
CA LYS A 60 -8.33 -3.64 9.66
C LYS A 60 -9.54 -4.50 10.01
N ASP A 61 -9.72 -4.78 11.30
CA ASP A 61 -10.86 -5.59 11.77
C ASP A 61 -12.20 -4.89 11.49
N GLU A 62 -12.29 -3.57 11.72
CA GLU A 62 -13.46 -2.74 11.40
C GLU A 62 -13.82 -2.77 9.91
N ALA A 63 -12.80 -2.80 9.04
CA ALA A 63 -13.00 -2.90 7.59
C ALA A 63 -13.32 -4.33 7.10
N GLY A 64 -13.16 -5.35 7.95
CA GLY A 64 -13.33 -6.76 7.57
C GLY A 64 -12.08 -7.42 6.97
N GLY A 65 -10.90 -6.89 7.26
CA GLY A 65 -9.60 -7.36 6.77
C GLY A 65 -8.77 -6.25 6.11
N ASN A 66 -7.49 -6.52 5.88
CA ASN A 66 -6.61 -5.49 5.31
C ASN A 66 -6.92 -5.22 3.84
N ALA A 67 -7.27 -6.26 3.07
CA ALA A 67 -7.67 -6.10 1.67
C ALA A 67 -8.91 -5.20 1.52
N ALA A 68 -9.88 -5.32 2.43
CA ALA A 68 -11.07 -4.49 2.43
C ALA A 68 -10.74 -3.02 2.81
N LEU A 69 -9.84 -2.82 3.77
CA LEU A 69 -9.34 -1.49 4.15
C LEU A 69 -8.63 -0.81 2.95
N ILE A 70 -7.73 -1.53 2.28
CA ILE A 70 -7.04 -1.05 1.07
C ILE A 70 -8.06 -0.69 -0.01
N ARG A 71 -9.04 -1.55 -0.25
CA ARG A 71 -10.11 -1.29 -1.23
C ARG A 71 -10.83 0.01 -0.94
N GLN A 72 -11.28 0.22 0.29
CA GLN A 72 -11.97 1.45 0.70
C GLN A 72 -11.10 2.68 0.42
N GLY A 73 -9.82 2.64 0.80
CA GLY A 73 -8.91 3.77 0.61
C GLY A 73 -8.63 4.05 -0.87
N MET A 74 -8.34 3.00 -1.65
CA MET A 74 -8.01 3.17 -3.07
C MET A 74 -9.21 3.72 -3.86
N LEU A 75 -10.41 3.21 -3.61
CA LEU A 75 -11.63 3.70 -4.26
C LEU A 75 -11.97 5.14 -3.83
N SER A 76 -11.79 5.50 -2.56
CA SER A 76 -12.03 6.89 -2.10
C SER A 76 -11.03 7.89 -2.70
N ALA A 77 -9.81 7.46 -2.99
CA ALA A 77 -8.82 8.23 -3.75
C ALA A 77 -9.07 8.26 -5.27
N GLY A 78 -10.11 7.60 -5.76
CA GLY A 78 -10.50 7.58 -7.16
C GLY A 78 -9.68 6.61 -8.04
N ALA A 79 -9.02 5.63 -7.44
CA ALA A 79 -8.38 4.55 -8.20
C ALA A 79 -9.43 3.58 -8.77
N CYS A 80 -9.07 2.92 -9.87
CA CYS A 80 -9.90 1.90 -10.51
C CYS A 80 -9.34 0.51 -10.25
N VAL A 81 -10.23 -0.46 -9.99
CA VAL A 81 -9.84 -1.88 -9.95
C VAL A 81 -9.44 -2.34 -11.34
N VAL A 82 -8.36 -3.11 -11.45
CA VAL A 82 -7.87 -3.68 -12.71
C VAL A 82 -7.58 -5.18 -12.58
N ASP A 83 -7.85 -5.93 -13.64
CA ASP A 83 -7.63 -7.39 -13.65
C ASP A 83 -6.15 -7.76 -13.79
N THR A 84 -5.40 -6.96 -14.56
CA THR A 84 -3.97 -7.19 -14.82
C THR A 84 -3.17 -5.96 -14.39
N PRO A 85 -2.35 -6.07 -13.32
CA PRO A 85 -1.55 -4.97 -12.86
C PRO A 85 -0.45 -4.62 -13.86
N ALA A 86 -0.18 -3.32 -13.99
CA ALA A 86 0.92 -2.72 -14.73
C ALA A 86 1.87 -2.00 -13.75
N LEU A 87 3.10 -1.72 -14.18
CA LEU A 87 4.10 -1.04 -13.37
C LEU A 87 3.50 0.18 -12.65
N GLY A 88 3.66 0.25 -11.33
CA GLY A 88 3.14 1.33 -10.49
C GLY A 88 1.71 1.14 -9.97
N ASP A 89 0.96 0.15 -10.45
CA ASP A 89 -0.33 -0.18 -9.83
C ASP A 89 -0.12 -0.60 -8.37
N VAL A 90 -1.06 -0.20 -7.51
CA VAL A 90 -1.12 -0.69 -6.14
C VAL A 90 -1.74 -2.08 -6.16
N VAL A 91 -1.16 -3.00 -5.40
CA VAL A 91 -1.65 -4.38 -5.31
C VAL A 91 -1.93 -4.75 -3.87
N ALA A 92 -3.03 -5.42 -3.62
CA ALA A 92 -3.27 -6.14 -2.38
C ALA A 92 -2.95 -7.62 -2.63
N CYS A 93 -2.01 -8.17 -1.87
CA CYS A 93 -1.61 -9.57 -2.01
C CYS A 93 -1.69 -10.31 -0.68
N ARG A 94 -1.90 -11.63 -0.77
CA ARG A 94 -1.69 -12.52 0.37
C ARG A 94 -0.28 -13.10 0.32
N LEU A 95 0.48 -12.86 1.38
CA LEU A 95 1.84 -13.37 1.53
C LEU A 95 1.96 -14.06 2.89
N ARG A 96 2.21 -15.37 2.88
CA ARG A 96 2.33 -16.20 4.11
C ARG A 96 1.11 -16.04 5.04
N GLY A 97 -0.09 -15.93 4.47
CA GLY A 97 -1.34 -15.75 5.20
C GLY A 97 -1.65 -14.31 5.64
N LEU A 98 -0.76 -13.35 5.38
CA LEU A 98 -0.98 -11.94 5.67
C LEU A 98 -1.39 -11.16 4.43
N GLU A 99 -2.34 -10.24 4.57
CA GLU A 99 -2.77 -9.35 3.51
C GLU A 99 -1.94 -8.06 3.54
N LEU A 100 -1.21 -7.78 2.47
CA LEU A 100 -0.28 -6.66 2.39
C LEU A 100 -0.54 -5.83 1.13
N PRO A 101 -0.56 -4.49 1.25
CA PRO A 101 -0.49 -3.62 0.08
C PRO A 101 0.96 -3.53 -0.41
N GLY A 102 1.12 -3.36 -1.70
CA GLY A 102 2.42 -3.16 -2.34
C GLY A 102 2.31 -2.38 -3.64
N ILE A 103 3.46 -2.12 -4.24
CA ILE A 103 3.57 -1.46 -5.55
C ILE A 103 4.04 -2.51 -6.54
N TYR A 104 3.34 -2.66 -7.66
CA TYR A 104 3.74 -3.60 -8.71
C TYR A 104 4.95 -3.07 -9.50
N LEU A 105 5.97 -3.91 -9.64
CA LEU A 105 7.31 -3.65 -10.19
C LEU A 105 7.73 -4.75 -11.17
N GLU A 106 6.79 -5.22 -11.99
CA GLU A 106 6.91 -6.26 -13.03
C GLU A 106 8.25 -7.04 -13.07
N PRO A 107 8.26 -8.37 -12.83
CA PRO A 107 7.15 -9.26 -12.45
C PRO A 107 6.98 -9.39 -10.92
N TYR A 108 7.44 -8.41 -10.15
CA TYR A 108 7.45 -8.45 -8.68
C TYR A 108 6.53 -7.37 -8.11
N ALA A 109 6.26 -7.43 -6.82
CA ALA A 109 5.77 -6.29 -6.06
C ALA A 109 6.71 -5.97 -4.91
N ALA A 110 6.79 -4.69 -4.55
CA ALA A 110 7.48 -4.24 -3.34
C ALA A 110 6.46 -4.01 -2.22
N PHE A 111 6.79 -4.52 -1.04
CA PHE A 111 5.98 -4.44 0.17
C PHE A 111 6.80 -3.81 1.29
N ARG A 112 6.19 -2.92 2.06
CA ARG A 112 6.76 -2.43 3.32
C ARG A 112 6.38 -3.40 4.44
N SER A 113 7.32 -3.72 5.32
CA SER A 113 7.10 -4.56 6.50
C SER A 113 7.95 -4.10 7.69
N PRO A 114 7.69 -4.59 8.92
CA PRO A 114 8.58 -4.35 10.06
C PRO A 114 10.03 -4.80 9.83
N ALA A 115 10.26 -5.79 8.95
CA ALA A 115 11.59 -6.27 8.58
C ALA A 115 12.26 -5.44 7.46
N GLY A 116 11.62 -4.35 7.01
CA GLY A 116 12.07 -3.51 5.91
C GLY A 116 11.28 -3.75 4.62
N VAL A 117 11.92 -3.45 3.48
CA VAL A 117 11.31 -3.58 2.15
C VAL A 117 11.50 -4.98 1.62
N LEU A 118 10.41 -5.66 1.31
CA LEU A 118 10.41 -6.95 0.65
C LEU A 118 10.06 -6.78 -0.82
N ARG A 119 10.85 -7.39 -1.71
CA ARG A 119 10.48 -7.60 -3.11
C ARG A 119 10.14 -9.08 -3.32
N SER A 120 8.93 -9.37 -3.75
CA SER A 120 8.46 -10.75 -3.95
C SER A 120 7.61 -10.86 -5.21
N ARG A 121 7.56 -12.05 -5.81
CA ARG A 121 6.52 -12.34 -6.80
C ARG A 121 5.16 -12.35 -6.08
N MET A 122 4.13 -11.89 -6.79
CA MET A 122 2.75 -11.96 -6.33
C MET A 122 2.26 -13.40 -6.54
N HIS A 123 2.30 -14.21 -5.50
CA HIS A 123 1.81 -15.60 -5.57
C HIS A 123 0.29 -15.67 -5.45
N GLU A 124 -0.31 -14.73 -4.73
CA GLU A 124 -1.75 -14.65 -4.52
C GLU A 124 -2.15 -13.17 -4.54
N LEU A 125 -2.52 -12.69 -5.73
CA LEU A 125 -3.11 -11.36 -5.93
C LEU A 125 -4.56 -11.42 -5.45
N ILE A 126 -4.92 -10.52 -4.53
CA ILE A 126 -6.30 -10.35 -4.10
C ILE A 126 -6.99 -9.35 -5.04
N GLU A 127 -6.36 -8.18 -5.22
CA GLU A 127 -6.89 -7.12 -6.08
C GLU A 127 -5.77 -6.16 -6.50
N ALA A 128 -5.92 -5.50 -7.64
CA ALA A 128 -5.01 -4.47 -8.13
C ALA A 128 -5.77 -3.18 -8.45
N TYR A 129 -5.09 -2.04 -8.28
CA TYR A 129 -5.66 -0.71 -8.39
C TYR A 129 -4.77 0.20 -9.22
N ARG A 130 -5.36 0.83 -10.22
CA ARG A 130 -4.71 1.83 -11.07
C ARG A 130 -5.11 3.24 -10.65
N CYS A 131 -4.11 4.07 -10.39
CA CYS A 131 -4.30 5.43 -9.85
C CYS A 131 -4.28 6.53 -10.94
N VAL A 132 -3.77 6.21 -12.14
CA VAL A 132 -3.62 7.12 -13.29
C VAL A 132 -3.94 6.42 -14.60
#